data_AF-A0A830BPQ4-F1
#
_entry.id   AF-A0A830BPQ4-F1
#
_cell.length_a   1.000
_cell.length_b   1.000
_cell.length_c   1.000
_cell.angle_alpha   90.00
_cell.angle_beta   90.00
_cell.angle_gamma   90.00
#
_symmetry.space_group_name_H-M   'P 1'
#
loop_
_entity.id
_entity.type
_entity.pdbx_description
1 polymer ?
#
loop_
_entity_poly.entity_id
_entity_poly.type
_entity_poly.pdbx_seq_one_letter_code
_entity_poly.pdbx_strand_id
1 'polypeptide(L)'
;MSEPEGCGVDEVTYGTLLKKRVMVVVDQSSHSKHAMMWALTHVTNKGDILTLLHIVSPNYSENDYNSSLSPYLATTLGSLCKASKPEVEVEALVIQGPKMATVISQVKKLEVSVLVLGTHLCNH
;
A
#
# COMPACT_ATOMS: atom_id res chain seq x y z
N MET A 1 42.40 -38.28 4.30
CA MET A 1 41.49 -38.48 3.16
C MET A 1 40.24 -39.14 3.71
N SER A 2 39.07 -38.76 3.19
CA SER A 2 37.71 -39.13 3.61
C SER A 2 37.04 -38.11 4.53
N GLU A 3 36.60 -37.00 3.91
CA GLU A 3 35.35 -36.32 4.28
C GLU A 3 34.17 -37.28 4.06
N PRO A 4 33.10 -37.14 4.84
CA PRO A 4 31.77 -37.19 4.23
C PRO A 4 30.85 -36.05 4.71
N GLU A 5 30.46 -35.25 3.72
CA GLU A 5 29.08 -34.87 3.36
C GLU A 5 28.20 -34.28 4.47
N GLY A 6 28.13 -32.94 4.47
CA GLY A 6 27.05 -32.20 5.09
C GLY A 6 25.72 -32.50 4.41
N CYS A 7 24.72 -32.90 5.21
CA CYS A 7 23.34 -32.92 4.76
C CYS A 7 22.68 -31.59 5.17
N GLY A 8 22.00 -30.98 4.20
CA GLY A 8 21.59 -29.60 4.19
C GLY A 8 20.66 -29.21 5.34
N VAL A 9 20.82 -27.97 5.76
CA VAL A 9 19.83 -27.24 6.52
C VAL A 9 18.53 -27.15 5.72
N ASP A 10 17.53 -27.95 6.06
CA ASP A 10 16.13 -27.68 5.71
C ASP A 10 15.57 -26.58 6.65
N GLU A 11 16.30 -25.46 6.74
CA GLU A 11 15.93 -24.31 7.56
C GLU A 11 15.10 -23.35 6.70
N VAL A 12 13.79 -23.61 6.66
CA VAL A 12 12.71 -22.63 6.45
C VAL A 12 13.08 -21.43 5.55
N THR A 13 13.41 -21.69 4.28
CA THR A 13 13.55 -20.64 3.25
C THR A 13 12.16 -20.19 2.72
N TYR A 14 11.14 -20.17 3.58
CA TYR A 14 9.81 -19.65 3.26
C TYR A 14 9.59 -18.22 3.80
N GLY A 15 10.52 -17.70 4.62
CA GLY A 15 10.41 -16.37 5.23
C GLY A 15 10.88 -15.20 4.36
N THR A 16 11.61 -15.47 3.27
CA THR A 16 12.36 -14.45 2.50
C THR A 16 12.00 -14.33 1.01
N LEU A 17 11.06 -15.12 0.48
CA LEU A 17 10.80 -15.17 -0.97
C LEU A 17 9.36 -14.85 -1.43
N LEU A 18 8.41 -14.63 -0.52
CA LEU A 18 7.05 -14.23 -0.91
C LEU A 18 6.92 -12.71 -0.81
N LYS A 19 7.16 -12.04 -1.94
CA LYS A 19 6.81 -10.62 -2.14
C LYS A 19 5.34 -10.43 -1.78
N LYS A 20 5.05 -9.75 -0.67
CA LYS A 20 3.67 -9.45 -0.27
C LYS A 20 3.25 -8.09 -0.81
N ARG A 21 1.95 -7.92 -1.03
CA ARG A 21 1.36 -6.64 -1.44
C ARG A 21 0.63 -6.00 -0.26
N VAL A 22 1.13 -4.85 0.16
CA VAL A 22 0.51 -3.97 1.15
C VAL A 22 -0.25 -2.88 0.40
N MET A 23 -1.52 -2.67 0.72
CA MET A 23 -2.32 -1.59 0.14
C MET A 23 -2.72 -0.59 1.21
N VAL A 24 -2.55 0.70 0.92
CA VAL A 24 -2.96 1.80 1.81
C VAL A 24 -3.99 2.64 1.09
N VAL A 25 -5.15 2.86 1.72
CA VAL A 25 -6.13 3.82 1.19
C VAL A 25 -5.72 5.22 1.62
N VAL A 26 -5.54 6.12 0.64
CA VAL A 26 -5.05 7.48 0.88
C VAL A 26 -6.08 8.53 0.44
N ASP A 27 -6.21 9.57 1.26
CA ASP A 27 -6.91 10.81 0.97
C ASP A 27 -6.08 12.03 1.44
N GLN A 28 -6.64 13.24 1.35
CA GLN A 28 -5.94 14.46 1.77
C GLN A 28 -5.78 14.60 3.30
N SER A 29 -6.38 13.71 4.10
CA SER A 29 -6.33 13.81 5.55
C SER A 29 -4.93 13.53 6.10
N SER A 30 -4.64 14.13 7.26
CA SER A 30 -3.46 13.77 8.04
C SER A 30 -3.49 12.30 8.45
N HIS A 31 -4.64 11.74 8.81
CA HIS A 31 -4.77 10.33 9.21
C HIS A 31 -4.26 9.37 8.12
N SER A 32 -4.61 9.61 6.86
CA SER A 32 -4.13 8.81 5.72
C SER A 32 -2.61 8.88 5.56
N LYS A 33 -2.00 10.06 5.75
CA LYS A 33 -0.54 10.24 5.68
C LYS A 33 0.18 9.48 6.80
N HIS A 34 -0.36 9.49 8.02
CA HIS A 34 0.21 8.73 9.14
C HIS A 34 0.07 7.23 8.92
N ALA A 35 -1.10 6.77 8.44
CA ALA A 35 -1.32 5.36 8.13
C ALA A 35 -0.36 4.85 7.04
N MET A 36 -0.11 5.66 6.01
CA MET A 36 0.90 5.38 4.98
C MET A 36 2.30 5.28 5.56
N MET A 37 2.71 6.25 6.38
CA MET A 37 4.06 6.26 6.95
C MET A 37 4.27 5.10 7.93
N TRP A 38 3.24 4.76 8.71
CA TRP A 38 3.22 3.58 9.56
C TRP A 38 3.36 2.29 8.73
N ALA A 39 2.59 2.15 7.65
CA ALA A 39 2.68 0.99 6.76
C ALA A 39 4.08 0.83 6.16
N LEU A 40 4.68 1.93 5.70
CA LEU A 40 6.00 1.92 5.08
C LEU A 40 7.14 1.58 6.06
N THR A 41 6.99 1.92 7.35
CA THR A 41 8.03 1.68 8.36
C THR A 41 7.88 0.34 9.08
N HIS A 42 6.65 -0.14 9.27
CA HIS A 42 6.37 -1.31 10.11
C HIS A 42 5.87 -2.54 9.34
N VAL A 43 5.27 -2.34 8.17
CA VAL A 43 4.62 -3.44 7.43
C VAL A 43 5.41 -3.86 6.20
N THR A 44 6.01 -2.92 5.47
CA THR A 44 6.73 -3.21 4.23
C THR A 44 8.19 -3.58 4.47
N ASN A 45 8.68 -4.59 3.77
CA ASN A 45 10.07 -5.03 3.74
C ASN A 45 10.69 -4.81 2.35
N LYS A 46 11.99 -5.07 2.24
CA LYS A 46 12.69 -5.06 0.95
C LYS A 46 12.01 -6.00 -0.04
N GLY A 47 11.73 -5.49 -1.24
CA GLY A 47 11.09 -6.25 -2.31
C GLY A 47 9.57 -6.31 -2.23
N ASP A 48 8.93 -5.88 -1.13
CA ASP A 48 7.47 -5.80 -1.03
C ASP A 48 6.88 -4.73 -1.96
N ILE A 49 5.59 -4.90 -2.28
CA ILE A 49 4.83 -3.90 -3.04
C ILE A 49 3.98 -3.08 -2.08
N LEU A 50 4.07 -1.76 -2.17
CA LEU A 50 3.18 -0.82 -1.50
C LEU A 50 2.29 -0.13 -2.54
N THR A 51 1.00 -0.49 -2.56
CA THR A 51 -0.01 0.15 -3.41
C THR A 51 -0.70 1.28 -2.65
N LEU A 52 -0.59 2.52 -3.13
CA LEU A 52 -1.32 3.68 -2.63
C LEU A 52 -2.62 3.82 -3.42
N LEU A 53 -3.75 3.48 -2.81
CA LEU A 53 -5.08 3.53 -3.43
C LEU A 53 -5.80 4.82 -3.06
N HIS A 54 -6.01 5.70 -4.02
CA HIS A 54 -6.87 6.88 -3.88
C HIS A 54 -8.21 6.63 -4.59
N ILE A 55 -9.32 6.84 -3.89
CA ILE A 55 -10.67 6.60 -4.44
C ILE A 55 -11.39 7.92 -4.63
N VAL A 56 -11.83 8.17 -5.85
CA VAL A 56 -12.63 9.34 -6.23
C VAL A 56 -14.10 8.93 -6.22
N SER A 57 -14.93 9.54 -5.38
CA SER A 57 -16.37 9.28 -5.39
C SER A 57 -17.02 9.72 -6.72
N PRO A 58 -18.00 8.97 -7.24
CA PRO A 58 -18.64 9.29 -8.52
C PRO A 58 -19.62 10.48 -8.43
N ASN A 59 -20.06 10.86 -7.22
CA ASN A 59 -21.06 11.89 -6.99
C ASN A 59 -20.46 13.30 -6.81
N TYR A 60 -19.17 13.49 -7.06
CA TYR A 60 -18.56 14.82 -6.97
C TYR A 60 -19.01 15.66 -8.16
N SER A 61 -19.72 16.76 -7.87
CA SER A 61 -20.02 17.78 -8.87
C SER A 61 -18.72 18.41 -9.36
N GLU A 62 -18.68 18.76 -10.65
CA GLU A 62 -17.53 19.34 -11.40
C GLU A 62 -16.84 20.56 -10.74
N ASN A 63 -17.42 21.14 -9.68
CA ASN A 63 -16.90 22.28 -8.92
C ASN A 63 -16.05 21.92 -7.69
N ASP A 64 -15.87 20.64 -7.36
CA ASP A 64 -14.99 20.25 -6.26
C ASP A 64 -13.52 20.19 -6.73
N TYR A 65 -12.77 21.25 -6.44
CA TYR A 65 -11.31 21.39 -6.61
C TYR A 65 -10.49 20.22 -6.02
N ASN A 66 -11.12 19.32 -5.26
CA ASN A 66 -10.51 18.11 -4.72
C ASN A 66 -10.37 16.97 -5.74
N SER A 67 -11.18 16.94 -6.81
CA SER A 67 -11.12 15.87 -7.81
C SER A 67 -9.95 16.05 -8.80
N SER A 68 -9.55 17.29 -9.09
CA SER A 68 -8.39 17.60 -9.93
C SER A 68 -7.03 17.33 -9.24
N LEU A 69 -7.03 17.18 -7.92
CA LEU A 69 -5.84 16.86 -7.12
C LEU A 69 -5.59 15.35 -6.97
N SER A 70 -6.53 14.51 -7.40
CA SER A 70 -6.50 13.06 -7.22
C SER A 70 -5.23 12.36 -7.78
N PRO A 71 -4.80 12.63 -9.04
CA PRO A 71 -3.56 12.07 -9.57
C PRO A 71 -2.31 12.64 -8.88
N TYR A 72 -2.37 13.93 -8.51
CA TYR A 72 -1.27 14.64 -7.87
C TYR A 72 -0.99 14.10 -6.46
N LEU A 73 -2.03 13.74 -5.71
CA LEU A 73 -1.91 13.15 -4.37
C LEU A 73 -1.23 11.79 -4.43
N ALA A 74 -1.72 10.89 -5.28
CA ALA A 74 -1.14 9.54 -5.40
C ALA A 74 0.32 9.59 -5.89
N THR A 75 0.63 10.52 -6.81
CA THR A 75 2.00 10.75 -7.31
C THR A 75 2.91 11.32 -6.23
N THR A 76 2.48 12.37 -5.53
CA THR A 76 3.27 13.04 -4.47
C THR A 76 3.56 12.08 -3.33
N LEU A 77 2.54 11.36 -2.84
CA LEU A 77 2.71 10.36 -1.81
C LEU A 77 3.60 9.20 -2.30
N GLY A 78 3.44 8.77 -3.55
CA GLY A 78 4.29 7.75 -4.16
C GLY A 78 5.78 8.14 -4.13
N SER A 79 6.09 9.39 -4.50
CA SER A 79 7.45 9.93 -4.45
C SER A 79 8.01 9.97 -3.04
N LEU A 80 7.20 10.35 -2.04
CA LEU A 80 7.60 10.34 -0.62
C LEU A 80 7.94 8.93 -0.12
N CYS A 81 7.16 7.92 -0.51
CA CYS A 81 7.47 6.53 -0.18
C CYS A 81 8.80 6.09 -0.78
N LYS A 82 9.02 6.38 -2.07
CA LYS A 82 10.27 6.01 -2.77
C LYS A 82 11.49 6.67 -2.15
N ALA A 83 11.38 7.95 -1.77
CA ALA A 83 12.44 8.67 -1.08
C ALA A 83 12.74 8.09 0.31
N SER A 84 11.71 7.64 1.02
CA SER A 84 11.85 7.13 2.39
C SER A 84 12.36 5.69 2.44
N LYS A 85 11.95 4.84 1.49
CA LYS A 85 12.33 3.43 1.43
C LYS A 85 12.41 2.94 -0.02
N PRO A 86 13.55 3.20 -0.73
CA PRO A 86 13.69 2.89 -2.16
C PRO A 86 13.69 1.39 -2.46
N GLU A 87 13.91 0.54 -1.45
CA GLU A 87 13.86 -0.91 -1.56
C GLU A 87 12.43 -1.49 -1.67
N VAL A 88 11.41 -0.66 -1.46
CA VAL A 88 9.99 -1.02 -1.60
C VAL A 88 9.49 -0.57 -2.96
N GLU A 89 8.76 -1.45 -3.64
CA GLU A 89 8.12 -1.12 -4.92
C GLU A 89 6.84 -0.35 -4.66
N VAL A 90 6.80 0.92 -5.03
CA VAL A 90 5.64 1.78 -4.78
C VAL A 90 4.80 1.93 -6.05
N GLU A 91 3.54 1.53 -5.96
CA GLU A 91 2.53 1.69 -7.00
C GLU A 91 1.46 2.70 -6.56
N ALA A 92 1.10 3.65 -7.41
CA ALA A 92 0.03 4.61 -7.17
C ALA A 92 -1.19 4.25 -8.02
N LEU A 93 -2.35 4.07 -7.40
CA LEU A 93 -3.58 3.66 -8.06
C LEU A 93 -4.71 4.62 -7.71
N VAL A 94 -5.33 5.19 -8.74
CA VAL A 94 -6.46 6.11 -8.62
C VAL A 94 -7.67 5.47 -9.28
N ILE A 95 -8.76 5.32 -8.55
CA ILE A 95 -9.98 4.69 -9.06
C ILE A 95 -11.20 5.52 -8.70
N GLN A 96 -12.09 5.72 -9.66
CA GLN A 96 -13.39 6.31 -9.39
C GLN A 96 -14.40 5.22 -8.98
N GLY A 97 -15.16 5.43 -7.91
CA GLY A 97 -16.24 4.52 -7.52
C GLY A 97 -16.63 4.61 -6.05
N PRO A 98 -17.61 3.80 -5.61
CA PRO A 98 -18.01 3.73 -4.21
C PRO A 98 -16.87 3.25 -3.32
N LYS A 99 -16.52 4.02 -2.27
CA LYS A 99 -15.31 3.84 -1.45
C LYS A 99 -15.05 2.37 -1.06
N MET A 100 -15.92 1.77 -0.26
CA MET A 100 -15.70 0.41 0.26
C MET A 100 -15.79 -0.67 -0.81
N ALA A 101 -16.70 -0.55 -1.78
CA ALA A 101 -16.82 -1.51 -2.87
C ALA A 101 -15.55 -1.55 -3.72
N THR A 102 -15.00 -0.37 -4.04
CA THR A 102 -13.73 -0.24 -4.77
C THR A 102 -12.57 -0.81 -3.98
N VAL A 103 -12.46 -0.53 -2.67
CA VAL A 103 -11.40 -1.12 -1.81
C VAL A 103 -11.45 -2.64 -1.88
N ILE A 104 -12.62 -3.25 -1.63
CA ILE A 104 -12.78 -4.71 -1.62
C ILE A 104 -12.44 -5.30 -2.99
N SER A 105 -12.87 -4.64 -4.07
CA SER A 105 -12.55 -5.05 -5.43
C SER A 105 -11.04 -5.05 -5.68
N GLN A 106 -10.32 -4.02 -5.24
CA GLN A 106 -8.86 -3.94 -5.42
C GLN A 106 -8.11 -4.93 -4.53
N VAL A 107 -8.56 -5.15 -3.29
CA VAL A 107 -7.98 -6.17 -2.41
C VAL A 107 -8.01 -7.54 -3.09
N LYS A 108 -9.15 -7.91 -3.67
CA LYS A 108 -9.31 -9.18 -4.38
C LYS A 108 -8.51 -9.22 -5.69
N LYS A 109 -8.58 -8.16 -6.49
CA LYS A 109 -7.94 -8.09 -7.81
C LYS A 109 -6.40 -8.15 -7.71
N LEU A 110 -5.84 -7.52 -6.69
CA LEU A 110 -4.38 -7.40 -6.53
C LEU A 110 -3.82 -8.42 -5.52
N GLU A 111 -4.67 -9.30 -4.97
CA GLU A 111 -4.29 -10.28 -3.93
C GLU A 111 -3.55 -9.62 -2.76
N VAL A 112 -4.13 -8.54 -2.25
CA VAL A 112 -3.54 -7.75 -1.16
C VAL A 112 -3.43 -8.60 0.10
N SER A 113 -2.21 -8.69 0.64
CA SER A 113 -1.93 -9.43 1.87
C SER A 113 -2.23 -8.61 3.11
N VAL A 114 -2.03 -7.28 3.05
CA VAL A 114 -2.32 -6.35 4.16
C VAL A 114 -2.98 -5.10 3.63
N LEU A 115 -4.18 -4.77 4.14
CA LEU A 115 -4.88 -3.51 3.87
C LEU A 115 -4.74 -2.58 5.08
N VAL A 116 -4.29 -1.35 4.84
CA VAL A 116 -4.18 -0.30 5.85
C VAL A 116 -5.17 0.82 5.54
N LEU A 117 -5.97 1.18 6.54
CA LEU A 117 -6.95 2.26 6.47
C LEU A 117 -6.67 3.27 7.58
N GLY A 118 -6.69 4.56 7.25
CA GLY A 118 -6.71 5.62 8.27
C GLY A 118 -8.08 5.68 8.93
N THR A 119 -8.15 5.46 10.24
CA THR A 119 -9.40 5.63 10.99
C THR A 119 -9.63 7.10 11.28
N HIS A 120 -10.71 7.66 10.75
CA HIS A 120 -11.29 8.87 11.32
C HIS A 120 -12.03 8.45 12.58
N LEU A 121 -11.49 8.76 13.76
CA LEU A 121 -12.25 8.68 15.00
C LEU A 121 -13.32 9.77 14.91
N CYS A 122 -14.51 9.42 14.41
CA CYS A 122 -15.69 10.24 14.66
C CYS A 122 -16.00 10.09 16.14
N ASN A 123 -15.56 11.05 16.96
CA ASN A 123 -16.14 11.26 18.28
C ASN A 123 -17.61 11.61 18.06
N HIS A 124 -18.50 10.70 18.42
CA HIS A 124 -19.93 10.94 18.54
C HIS A 124 -20.20 11.76 19.82
#